data_AF-W9H699-F1
#
_entry.id   AF-W9H699-F1
#
_cell.length_a   1.000
_cell.length_b   1.000
_cell.length_c   1.000
_cell.angle_alpha   90.00
_cell.angle_beta   90.00
_cell.angle_gamma   90.00
#
_symmetry.space_group_name_H-M   'P 1'
#
loop_
_entity.id
_entity.type
_entity.pdbx_description
1 polymer ?
#
loop_
_entity_poly.entity_id
_entity_poly.type
_entity_poly.pdbx_seq_one_letter_code
_entity_poly.pdbx_strand_id
1 'polypeptide(L)'
;MLDFEAHGPAVYGLLYGLGYSLFELPNSFLKRQRDIRPGQAGALPHVLLDQADSVFGCLLMLYPFSRMSFTFVLAGVVFFTALHLAANYLLFLCKLRSEPL
;
A
#
# COMPACT_ATOMS: atom_id res chain seq x y z
N MET A 1 7.04 -8.31 16.31
CA MET A 1 6.89 -7.50 15.09
C MET A 1 6.54 -6.08 15.51
N LEU A 2 5.30 -5.77 15.89
CA LEU A 2 5.02 -4.54 16.67
C LEU A 2 5.32 -4.77 18.16
N ASP A 3 5.58 -3.70 18.90
CA ASP A 3 5.98 -3.70 20.32
C ASP A 3 5.04 -2.79 21.12
N PHE A 4 3.90 -3.35 21.54
CA PHE A 4 2.86 -2.60 22.25
C PHE A 4 3.23 -2.23 23.70
N GLU A 5 4.29 -2.83 24.24
CA GLU A 5 4.87 -2.44 25.53
C GLU A 5 5.65 -1.12 25.40
N ALA A 6 6.35 -0.94 24.27
CA ALA A 6 7.10 0.29 23.98
C ALA A 6 6.21 1.43 23.46
N HIS A 7 5.22 1.11 22.61
CA HIS A 7 4.36 2.09 21.95
C HIS A 7 2.88 1.69 21.97
N GLY A 8 2.02 2.61 22.41
CA GLY A 8 0.57 2.34 22.49
C GLY A 8 -0.11 2.26 21.11
N PRO A 9 -1.34 1.71 21.04
CA PRO A 9 -2.09 1.55 19.78
C PRO A 9 -2.30 2.86 19.00
N ALA A 10 -2.46 3.99 19.69
CA ALA A 10 -2.64 5.29 19.05
C ALA A 10 -1.41 5.71 18.23
N VAL A 11 -0.20 5.40 18.71
CA VAL A 11 1.05 5.69 17.98
C VAL A 11 1.11 4.85 16.72
N TYR A 12 0.85 3.55 16.82
CA TYR A 12 0.83 2.67 15.65
C TYR A 12 -0.27 3.05 14.65
N GLY A 13 -1.46 3.42 15.12
CA GLY A 13 -2.54 3.92 14.26
C GLY A 13 -2.14 5.20 13.51
N LEU A 14 -1.47 6.14 14.19
CA LEU A 14 -0.93 7.34 13.56
C LEU A 14 0.12 7.00 12.50
N LEU A 15 1.07 6.12 12.82
CA LEU A 15 2.12 5.69 11.89
C LEU A 15 1.55 4.98 10.66
N TYR A 16 0.54 4.13 10.84
CA TYR A 16 -0.18 3.50 9.74
C TYR A 16 -0.86 4.55 8.86
N GLY A 17 -1.64 5.46 9.44
CA GLY A 17 -2.35 6.50 8.67
C GLY A 17 -1.40 7.43 7.92
N LEU A 18 -0.30 7.84 8.55
CA LEU A 18 0.73 8.66 7.92
C LEU A 18 1.48 7.91 6.83
N GLY A 19 1.92 6.68 7.09
CA GLY A 19 2.62 5.84 6.12
C GLY A 19 1.77 5.56 4.89
N TYR A 20 0.49 5.27 5.10
CA TYR A 20 -0.48 5.12 4.01
C TYR A 20 -0.59 6.40 3.18
N SER A 21 -0.93 7.52 3.83
CA SER A 21 -1.24 8.78 3.14
C SER A 21 -0.02 9.38 2.44
N LEU A 22 1.15 9.40 3.10
CA LEU A 22 2.36 10.04 2.57
C LEU A 22 2.91 9.32 1.33
N PHE A 23 2.67 8.02 1.19
CA PHE A 23 3.20 7.23 0.08
C PHE A 23 2.19 7.06 -1.06
N GLU A 24 0.89 7.05 -0.79
CA GLU A 24 -0.13 7.04 -1.85
C GLU A 24 -0.24 8.41 -2.57
N LEU A 25 -0.14 9.52 -1.82
CA LEU A 25 -0.35 10.87 -2.36
C LEU A 25 0.60 11.24 -3.52
N PRO A 26 1.93 11.03 -3.43
CA PRO A 26 2.85 11.35 -4.53
C PRO A 26 2.52 10.61 -5.82
N ASN A 27 2.12 9.35 -5.72
CA ASN A 27 1.76 8.54 -6.87
C ASN A 27 0.45 9.04 -7.52
N SER A 28 -0.57 9.34 -6.70
CA SER A 28 -1.79 10.00 -7.16
C SER A 28 -1.52 11.34 -7.84
N PHE A 29 -0.63 12.16 -7.30
CA PHE A 29 -0.21 13.42 -7.91
C PHE A 29 0.47 13.22 -9.28
N LEU A 30 1.43 12.28 -9.37
CA LEU A 30 2.12 11.96 -10.62
C LEU A 30 1.19 11.39 -11.70
N LYS A 31 0.14 10.65 -11.31
CA LYS A 31 -0.90 10.19 -12.24
C LYS A 31 -1.67 11.37 -12.83
N ARG A 32 -2.01 12.39 -12.03
CA ARG A 32 -2.72 13.59 -12.51
C ARG A 32 -1.87 14.43 -13.47
N GLN A 33 -0.56 14.49 -13.27
CA GLN A 33 0.35 15.16 -14.20
C GLN A 33 0.46 14.45 -15.57
N ARG A 34 0.01 13.20 -15.67
CA ARG A 34 0.00 12.39 -16.90
C ARG A 34 -1.40 12.22 -17.50
N ASP A 35 -2.36 13.06 -17.11
CA ASP A 35 -3.76 13.02 -17.56
C ASP A 35 -4.51 11.70 -17.32
N ILE A 36 -3.97 10.81 -16.47
CA ILE A 36 -4.69 9.62 -16.02
C ILE A 36 -5.81 10.11 -15.11
N ARG A 37 -7.08 9.76 -15.38
CA ARG A 37 -8.23 10.20 -14.58
C ARG A 37 -8.43 9.37 -13.30
N PRO A 38 -9.15 9.88 -12.28
CA PRO A 38 -9.51 9.04 -11.14
C PRO A 38 -10.29 7.80 -11.61
N GLY A 39 -9.92 6.62 -11.12
CA GLY A 39 -10.55 5.35 -11.52
C GLY A 39 -10.13 4.79 -12.87
N GLN A 40 -9.25 5.48 -13.61
CA GLN A 40 -8.65 4.95 -14.83
C GLN A 40 -7.33 4.24 -14.49
N ALA A 41 -7.17 2.99 -14.91
CA ALA A 41 -5.88 2.32 -14.77
C ALA A 41 -4.85 2.99 -15.69
N GLY A 42 -3.66 3.24 -15.13
CA GLY A 42 -2.50 3.61 -15.92
C GLY A 42 -1.88 2.38 -16.61
N ALA A 43 -0.70 2.58 -17.22
CA ALA A 43 0.12 1.46 -17.64
C ALA A 43 0.46 0.52 -16.46
N LEU A 44 0.76 -0.76 -16.75
CA LEU A 44 1.05 -1.78 -15.74
C LEU A 44 2.03 -1.34 -14.63
N PRO A 45 3.12 -0.59 -14.90
CA PRO A 45 4.01 -0.11 -13.84
C PRO A 45 3.32 0.83 -12.83
N HIS A 46 2.34 1.62 -13.28
CA HIS A 46 1.55 2.48 -12.40
C HIS A 46 0.60 1.66 -11.53
N VAL A 47 -0.02 0.62 -12.09
CA VAL A 47 -0.89 -0.28 -11.33
C VAL A 47 -0.09 -1.01 -10.25
N LEU A 48 1.10 -1.50 -10.56
CA LEU A 48 1.97 -2.15 -9.58
C LEU A 48 2.43 -1.18 -8.48
N LEU A 49 2.76 0.06 -8.85
CA LEU A 49 3.14 1.10 -7.88
C LEU A 49 1.96 1.47 -6.98
N ASP A 50 0.75 1.64 -7.55
CA ASP A 50 -0.50 1.90 -6.82
C ASP A 50 -0.80 0.81 -5.78
N GLN A 51 -0.50 -0.46 -6.08
CA GLN A 51 -0.78 -1.54 -5.11
C GLN A 51 0.29 -1.66 -4.02
N ALA A 52 1.51 -1.17 -4.27
CA ALA A 52 2.65 -1.34 -3.38
C ALA A 52 2.94 -0.10 -2.52
N ASP A 53 2.57 1.10 -2.96
CA ASP A 53 2.98 2.37 -2.35
C ASP A 53 2.59 2.50 -0.88
N SER A 54 1.31 2.32 -0.56
CA SER A 54 0.72 2.42 0.77
C SER A 54 1.24 1.34 1.71
N VAL A 55 1.38 0.11 1.22
CA VAL A 55 1.96 -1.02 1.97
C VAL A 55 3.41 -0.72 2.33
N PHE A 56 4.20 -0.29 1.36
CA PHE A 56 5.60 0.08 1.55
C PHE A 56 5.71 1.22 2.56
N GLY A 57 4.90 2.27 2.40
CA GLY A 57 4.86 3.41 3.31
C GLY A 57 4.51 3.02 4.75
N CYS A 58 3.49 2.17 4.95
CA CYS A 58 3.12 1.66 6.26
C CYS A 58 4.27 0.86 6.91
N LEU A 59 4.81 -0.14 6.21
CA LEU A 59 5.87 -0.98 6.77
C LEU A 59 7.15 -0.20 7.04
N LEU A 60 7.49 0.77 6.19
CA LEU A 60 8.63 1.66 6.39
C LEU A 60 8.45 2.56 7.61
N MET A 61 7.27 3.16 7.80
CA MET A 61 6.96 4.00 8.96
C MET A 61 6.94 3.20 10.27
N LEU A 62 6.49 1.95 10.22
CA LEU A 62 6.44 1.08 11.40
C LEU A 62 7.80 0.47 11.75
N TYR A 63 8.65 0.21 10.76
CA TYR A 63 9.95 -0.46 10.94
C TYR A 63 10.76 0.05 12.15
N PRO A 64 11.04 1.36 12.31
CA PRO A 64 11.85 1.86 13.43
C PRO A 64 11.16 1.78 14.80
N PHE A 65 9.84 1.61 14.85
CA PHE A 65 9.04 1.50 16.08
C PHE A 65 8.66 0.05 16.37
N SER A 66 9.36 -0.90 15.76
CA SER A 66 8.99 -2.30 15.72
C SER A 66 10.22 -3.18 15.84
N ARG A 67 9.99 -4.46 16.14
CA ARG A 67 10.99 -5.53 16.12
C ARG A 67 10.92 -6.33 14.82
N MET A 68 10.50 -5.71 13.72
CA MET A 68 10.51 -6.33 12.40
C MET A 68 11.94 -6.59 11.94
N SER A 69 12.18 -7.73 11.31
CA SER A 69 13.40 -7.92 10.53
C SER A 69 13.24 -7.25 9.16
N PHE A 70 14.35 -6.85 8.55
CA PHE A 70 14.33 -6.33 7.19
C PHE A 70 13.70 -7.31 6.19
N THR A 71 13.98 -8.61 6.33
CA THR A 71 13.35 -9.67 5.52
C THR A 71 11.85 -9.71 5.68
N PHE A 72 11.32 -9.49 6.90
CA PHE A 72 9.89 -9.41 7.13
C PHE A 72 9.28 -8.24 6.36
N VAL A 73 9.91 -7.07 6.40
CA VAL A 73 9.43 -5.88 5.66
C VAL A 73 9.37 -6.17 4.16
N LEU A 74 10.45 -6.71 3.58
CA LEU A 74 10.49 -7.00 2.15
C LEU A 74 9.47 -8.06 1.73
N ALA A 75 9.36 -9.15 2.50
CA ALA A 75 8.37 -10.20 2.25
C ALA A 75 6.94 -9.66 2.40
N GLY A 76 6.70 -8.79 3.40
CA GLY A 76 5.42 -8.12 3.62
C GLY A 76 5.02 -7.25 2.43
N VAL A 77 5.92 -6.43 1.90
CA VAL A 77 5.65 -5.61 0.72
C VAL A 77 5.22 -6.47 -0.46
N VAL A 78 5.97 -7.54 -0.77
CA VAL A 78 5.63 -8.45 -1.87
C VAL A 78 4.28 -9.13 -1.64
N PHE A 79 4.07 -9.67 -0.44
CA PHE A 79 2.87 -10.42 -0.10
C PHE A 79 1.61 -9.55 -0.15
N PHE A 80 1.63 -8.39 0.50
CA PHE A 80 0.46 -7.51 0.53
C PHE A 80 0.18 -6.85 -0.83
N THR A 81 1.21 -6.56 -1.63
CA THR A 81 1.02 -6.12 -3.02
C THR A 81 0.33 -7.21 -3.84
N ALA A 82 0.76 -8.47 -3.71
CA ALA A 82 0.11 -9.60 -4.37
C ALA A 82 -1.33 -9.80 -3.87
N LEU A 83 -1.57 -9.62 -2.57
CA LEU A 83 -2.91 -9.68 -1.98
C LEU A 83 -3.83 -8.60 -2.53
N HIS A 84 -3.35 -7.37 -2.71
CA HIS A 84 -4.11 -6.29 -3.34
C HIS A 84 -4.49 -6.62 -4.79
N LEU A 85 -3.53 -7.11 -5.59
CA LEU A 85 -3.80 -7.53 -6.97
C LEU A 85 -4.83 -8.68 -7.01
N ALA A 86 -4.69 -9.66 -6.12
CA ALA A 86 -5.64 -10.76 -6.00
C ALA A 86 -7.04 -10.27 -5.59
N ALA A 87 -7.14 -9.34 -4.65
CA ALA A 87 -8.41 -8.74 -4.24
C ALA A 87 -9.08 -7.98 -5.38
N ASN A 88 -8.33 -7.18 -6.14
CA ASN A 88 -8.84 -6.48 -7.32
C ASN A 88 -9.37 -7.45 -8.37
N TYR A 89 -8.65 -8.55 -8.60
CA TYR A 89 -9.07 -9.58 -9.54
C TYR A 89 -10.32 -10.32 -9.06
N LEU A 90 -10.43 -10.64 -7.77
CA LEU A 90 -11.64 -11.23 -7.19
C LEU A 90 -12.86 -10.30 -7.35
N LEU A 91 -12.68 -9.00 -7.10
CA LEU A 91 -13.74 -8.00 -7.32
C LEU A 91 -14.18 -7.93 -8.78
N PHE A 92 -13.24 -8.06 -9.72
CA PHE A 92 -13.55 -8.17 -11.15
C PHE A 92 -14.34 -9.45 -11.48
N LEU A 93 -13.94 -10.61 -10.95
CA LEU A 93 -14.70 -11.87 -11.13
C LEU A 93 -16.12 -11.78 -10.57
N CYS A 94 -16.30 -11.07 -9.44
CA CYS A 94 -17.60 -10.77 -8.86
C CYS A 94 -18.38 -9.68 -9.63
N LYS A 95 -17.84 -9.13 -10.73
CA LYS A 95 -18.41 -8.03 -11.52
C LYS A 95 -18.65 -6.74 -10.73
N LEU A 96 -17.91 -6.54 -9.64
CA LEU A 96 -17.93 -5.32 -8.82
C LEU A 96 -16.94 -4.28 -9.35
N ARG A 97 -15.98 -4.70 -10.20
CA ARG A 97 -15.02 -3.85 -10.90
C ARG A 97 -15.05 -4.16 -12.39
N SER A 98 -14.85 -3.14 -13.22
CA SER A 98 -14.83 -3.25 -14.68
C SER A 98 -13.50 -3.72 -15.26
N GLU A 99 -12.41 -3.56 -14.51
CA GLU A 99 -11.04 -3.91 -14.91
C GLU A 99 -10.42 -4.91 -13.92
N PRO A 100 -9.54 -5.82 -14.38
CA PRO A 100 -9.05 -6.91 -13.56
C PRO A 100 -8.01 -6.51 -12.49
N LEU A 101 -7.35 -5.36 -12.62
CA LEU A 101 -6.26 -4.92 -11.73
C LEU A 101 -6.43 -3.46 -11.31
#